data_AF-A0A920IZX5-F1
#
_entry.id   AF-A0A920IZX5-F1
#
_cell.length_a   1.000
_cell.length_b   1.000
_cell.length_c   1.000
_cell.angle_alpha   90.00
_cell.angle_beta   90.00
_cell.angle_gamma   90.00
#
_symmetry.space_group_name_H-M   'P 1'
#
loop_
_entity.id
_entity.type
_entity.pdbx_description
1 polymer ?
#
loop_
_entity_poly.entity_id
_entity_poly.type
_entity_poly.pdbx_seq_one_letter_code
_entity_poly.pdbx_strand_id
1 'polypeptide(L)' 'MNSEKEYIFYQFENSYEILKLSILGDFLTDNKKELNKRCEVMLHRIFPEKSREQIKEIIIYNEEELLSKISEINSTK' A
#
# COMPACT_ATOMS: atom_id res chain seq x y z
N MET A 1 12.05 -16.74 6.63
CA MET A 1 11.17 -15.95 5.75
C MET A 1 11.62 -14.51 5.88
N ASN A 2 11.87 -13.81 4.76
CA ASN A 2 12.36 -12.43 4.80
C ASN A 2 11.25 -11.55 5.38
N SER A 3 11.49 -10.99 6.56
CA SER A 3 10.61 -10.01 7.21
C SER A 3 10.67 -8.64 6.55
N GLU A 4 11.27 -8.55 5.37
CA GLU A 4 11.40 -7.32 4.63
C GLU A 4 10.02 -6.85 4.21
N LYS A 5 9.77 -5.56 4.47
CA LYS A 5 8.56 -4.92 4.02
C LYS A 5 8.63 -4.84 2.49
N GLU A 6 7.69 -5.49 1.82
CA GLU A 6 7.71 -5.68 0.37
C GLU A 6 6.44 -5.23 -0.32
N TYR A 7 5.41 -4.79 0.40
CA TYR A 7 4.11 -4.45 -0.18
C TYR A 7 3.60 -3.11 0.33
N ILE A 8 3.03 -2.30 -0.56
CA ILE A 8 2.20 -1.15 -0.21
C ILE A 8 0.75 -1.56 -0.36
N PHE A 9 0.01 -1.40 0.73
CA PHE A 9 -1.43 -1.57 0.79
C PHE A 9 -2.10 -0.20 0.82
N TYR A 10 -2.95 0.08 -0.16
CA TYR A 10 -3.74 1.30 -0.25
C TYR A 10 -5.18 0.99 0.12
N GLN A 11 -5.70 1.64 1.16
CA GLN A 11 -7.10 1.51 1.57
C GLN A 11 -7.91 2.71 1.11
N PHE A 12 -9.04 2.44 0.45
CA PHE A 12 -10.05 3.43 0.07
C PHE A 12 -11.33 3.21 0.89
N GLU A 13 -12.37 3.98 0.58
CA GLU A 13 -13.67 3.82 1.23
C GLU A 13 -14.28 2.44 1.04
N ASN A 14 -14.30 1.94 -0.19
CA ASN A 14 -15.02 0.72 -0.58
C ASN A 14 -14.12 -0.32 -1.27
N SER A 15 -12.82 -0.06 -1.40
CA SER A 15 -11.87 -0.92 -2.10
C SER A 15 -10.47 -0.80 -1.51
N TYR A 16 -9.56 -1.66 -1.97
CA TYR A 16 -8.14 -1.56 -1.68
C TYR A 16 -7.32 -1.91 -2.93
N GLU A 17 -6.09 -1.43 -2.99
CA GLU A 17 -5.11 -1.80 -4.01
C GLU A 17 -3.81 -2.24 -3.36
N ILE A 18 -3.05 -3.14 -4.00
CA ILE A 18 -1.79 -3.66 -3.48
C ILE A 18 -0.70 -3.51 -4.53
N LEU A 19 0.47 -3.02 -4.13
CA LEU A 19 1.65 -2.90 -4.98
C LEU A 19 2.89 -3.52 -4.32
N LYS A 20 3.70 -4.27 -5.08
CA LYS A 20 4.97 -4.81 -4.57
C LYS A 20 6.08 -3.74 -4.64
N LEU A 21 6.78 -3.52 -3.53
CA LEU A 21 7.88 -2.57 -3.31
C LEU A 21 9.13 -2.87 -4.13
N SER A 22 9.23 -4.03 -4.78
CA SER A 22 10.29 -4.29 -5.77
C SER A 22 10.31 -3.26 -6.92
N ILE A 23 9.26 -2.44 -7.05
CA ILE A 23 9.14 -1.33 -7.99
C ILE A 23 9.75 -0.02 -7.44
N LEU A 24 9.94 0.11 -6.12
CA LEU A 24 10.36 1.37 -5.49
C LEU A 24 11.87 1.48 -5.20
N GLY A 25 12.67 0.41 -5.24
CA GLY A 25 14.12 0.49 -4.94
C GLY A 25 14.42 0.92 -3.49
N ASP A 26 15.64 1.39 -3.20
CA ASP A 26 16.16 1.86 -1.88
C ASP A 26 15.42 3.11 -1.31
N PHE A 27 14.11 3.22 -1.49
CA PHE A 27 13.31 4.41 -1.23
C PHE A 27 12.69 4.49 0.16
N LEU A 28 13.04 3.55 1.05
CA LEU A 28 12.60 3.58 2.44
C LEU A 28 13.28 4.77 3.14
N THR A 29 12.49 5.82 3.36
CA THR A 29 12.87 7.00 4.15
C THR A 29 12.21 6.92 5.52
N ASP A 30 12.94 7.32 6.56
CA ASP A 30 12.39 7.45 7.92
C ASP A 30 11.31 8.56 8.02
N ASN A 31 11.21 9.41 7.01
CA ASN A 31 10.19 10.46 6.95
C ASN A 31 8.86 9.92 6.42
N LYS A 32 7.96 9.56 7.35
CA LYS A 32 6.61 9.05 7.04
C LYS A 32 5.78 9.97 6.14
N LYS A 33 5.89 11.30 6.27
CA LYS A 33 5.12 12.23 5.43
C LYS A 33 5.57 12.17 3.98
N GLU A 34 6.89 12.15 3.77
CA GLU A 34 7.48 12.05 2.44
C GLU A 34 7.19 10.69 1.81
N LEU A 35 7.28 9.62 2.59
CA LEU A 35 6.93 8.26 2.15
C LEU A 35 5.47 8.18 1.68
N ASN A 36 4.52 8.68 2.47
CA ASN A 36 3.11 8.70 2.09
C ASN A 36 2.88 9.47 0.79
N LYS A 37 3.43 10.68 0.66
CA LYS A 37 3.32 11.49 -0.56
C LYS A 37 3.85 10.75 -1.79
N ARG A 38 4.97 10.05 -1.65
CA ARG A 38 5.53 9.24 -2.74
C ARG A 38 4.64 8.06 -3.09
N CYS A 39 4.10 7.36 -2.09
CA CYS A 39 3.16 6.27 -2.29
C CYS A 39 1.88 6.75 -3.01
N GLU A 40 1.35 7.92 -2.67
CA GLU A 40 0.19 8.54 -3.35
C GLU A 40 0.48 8.84 -4.82
N VAL A 41 1.64 9.48 -5.10
CA VAL A 41 2.06 9.76 -6.47
C VAL A 41 2.22 8.48 -7.28
N MET A 42 2.79 7.43 -6.68
CA MET A 42 2.94 6.13 -7.34
C MET A 42 1.60 5.48 -7.64
N LEU A 43 0.67 5.48 -6.68
CA LEU A 43 -0.69 4.97 -6.87
C LEU A 43 -1.34 5.65 -8.06
N HIS A 44 -1.35 6.98 -8.12
CA HIS A 44 -2.01 7.71 -9.20
C HIS A 44 -1.33 7.56 -10.57
N ARG A 45 -0.05 7.15 -10.61
CA ARG A 45 0.62 6.77 -11.86
C ARG A 45 0.20 5.40 -12.37
N ILE A 46 0.02 4.43 -11.46
CA ILE A 46 -0.31 3.05 -11.81
C ILE A 46 -1.81 2.87 -12.02
N PHE A 47 -2.61 3.56 -11.20
CA PHE A 47 -4.08 3.55 -11.24
C PHE A 47 -4.62 4.98 -11.38
N PRO A 48 -4.53 5.60 -12.57
CA PRO A 48 -5.03 6.95 -12.81
C PRO A 48 -6.52 7.12 -12.49
N GLU A 49 -7.31 6.06 -12.64
CA GLU A 49 -8.73 6.01 -12.28
C GLU A 49 -8.98 6.25 -10.79
N LYS A 50 -8.00 5.93 -9.93
CA LYS A 50 -8.04 6.15 -8.48
C LYS A 50 -7.67 7.59 -8.08
N SER A 51 -7.33 8.47 -9.03
CA SER A 51 -6.91 9.87 -8.76
C SER A 51 -7.93 10.74 -8.01
N ARG A 52 -9.21 10.37 -8.06
CA ARG A 52 -10.30 11.09 -7.38
C ARG A 52 -10.76 10.43 -6.09
N GLU A 53 -10.25 9.23 -5.80
CA GLU A 53 -10.64 8.49 -4.59
C GLU A 53 -9.83 8.99 -3.39
N GLN A 54 -10.51 9.16 -2.25
CA GLN A 54 -9.84 9.49 -1.00
C GLN A 54 -9.16 8.24 -0.44
N ILE A 55 -7.84 8.32 -0.27
CA ILE A 55 -7.05 7.28 0.39
C ILE A 55 -7.27 7.43 1.89
N LYS A 56 -7.79 6.38 2.53
CA LYS A 56 -7.94 6.31 3.99
C LYS A 56 -6.60 6.00 4.66
N GLU A 57 -5.88 5.05 4.10
CA GLU A 57 -4.65 4.55 4.70
C GLU A 57 -3.66 4.04 3.65
N ILE A 58 -2.38 4.22 3.93
CA ILE A 58 -1.26 3.65 3.19
C ILE A 58 -0.41 2.91 4.21
N ILE A 59 -0.34 1.58 4.09
CA ILE A 59 0.44 0.74 5.00
C ILE A 59 1.46 -0.05 4.20
N ILE A 60 2.65 -0.20 4.79
CA ILE A 60 3.71 -1.01 4.22
C ILE A 60 3.80 -2.34 5.01
N TYR A 61 3.64 -3.44 4.29
CA TYR A 61 3.57 -4.80 4.82
C TYR A 61 4.68 -5.69 4.27
N ASN A 62 5.08 -6.69 5.07
CA ASN A 62 5.69 -7.91 4.55
C ASN A 62 4.58 -8.85 4.02
N GLU A 63 4.97 -10.01 3.50
CA GLU A 63 4.00 -10.97 2.93
C GLU A 63 2.99 -11.48 3.96
N GLU A 64 3.44 -11.86 5.16
CA GLU A 64 2.57 -12.42 6.20
C GLU A 64 1.51 -11.42 6.67
N GLU A 65 1.93 -10.18 6.97
CA GLU A 65 1.02 -9.12 7.40
C GLU A 65 -0.01 -8.77 6.33
N LEU A 66 0.41 -8.75 5.06
CA LEU A 66 -0.49 -8.51 3.93
C LEU A 66 -1.55 -9.60 3.84
N LEU A 67 -1.14 -10.87 3.90
CA LEU A 67 -2.05 -12.02 3.83
C LEU A 67 -3.04 -12.02 4.99
N SER A 68 -2.58 -11.72 6.21
CA SER A 68 -3.46 -11.53 7.36
C SER A 68 -4.47 -10.42 7.12
N LYS A 69 -4.03 -9.27 6.61
CA LYS A 69 -4.93 -8.13 6.36
C LYS A 69 -6.01 -8.43 5.32
N ILE A 70 -5.64 -9.12 4.23
CA ILE A 70 -6.59 -9.54 3.18
C ILE A 70 -7.61 -10.54 3.75
N SER A 71 -7.14 -11.48 4.58
CA SER A 71 -8.01 -12.47 5.22
C SER A 71 -9.04 -11.82 6.15
N GLU A 72 -8.64 -10.82 6.93
CA GLU A 72 -9.55 -10.05 7.79
C GLU A 72 -10.66 -9.36 6.97
N ILE A 73 -10.28 -8.65 5.90
CA ILE A 73 -11.21 -7.91 5.03
C ILE A 73 -12.20 -8.86 4.36
N ASN A 74 -11.73 -10.02 3.89
CA ASN A 74 -12.60 -11.01 3.24
C ASN A 74 -13.52 -11.73 4.22
N SER A 75 -13.15 -11.83 5.50
CA SER A 75 -13.98 -12.43 6.55
C SER A 75 -15.08 -11.49 7.06
N THR A 76 -15.01 -10.20 6.72
CA THR A 76 -16.02 -9.18 7.09
C THR A 76 -17.05 -8.89 5.98
N LYS A 77 -16.89 -9.50 4.80
CA LYS A 77 -17.85 -9.45 3.69
C LYS A 77 -18.80 -10.64 3.75
#